data_AF-Q38UV8-F1
#
_entry.id   AF-Q38UV8-F1
#
_cell.length_a   1.000
_cell.length_b   1.000
_cell.length_c   1.000
_cell.angle_alpha   90.00
_cell.angle_beta   90.00
_cell.angle_gamma   90.00
#
_symmetry.space_group_name_H-M   'P 1'
#
loop_
_entity.id
_entity.type
_entity.pdbx_description
1 polymer ?
#
loop_
_entity_poly.entity_id
_entity_poly.type
_entity_poly.pdbx_seq_one_letter_code
_entity_poly.pdbx_strand_id
1 'polypeptide(L)'
;MINTKDLHTSEILKEYVKQEEAVQETASSTSSETATKALPKQSQAMNYEEVKTGNYASLNGTWQNGEGRKIVIRDQTMQFSDILDHKGTATVIGQEIDIPGLDGQDGRPQDVPYLGGTTTKAYEQQLKSGEKDGVFTLGSTIPSAVLTISFLPKGTMGDLTDGDVNQDKIISVGTQDSATLVDAAAVYYKVN
;
A
#
# COMPACT_ATOMS: atom_id res chain seq x y z
N MET A 1 -2.67 22.94 44.16
CA MET A 1 -2.40 23.40 42.79
C MET A 1 -3.05 22.39 41.86
N ILE A 2 -4.08 22.81 41.12
CA ILE A 2 -4.79 21.96 40.17
C ILE A 2 -4.16 22.20 38.80
N ASN A 3 -3.82 21.13 38.11
CA ASN A 3 -3.02 21.10 36.89
C ASN A 3 -3.86 21.57 35.69
N THR A 4 -3.37 22.55 34.94
CA THR A 4 -4.09 23.23 33.84
C THR A 4 -4.31 22.36 32.58
N LYS A 5 -3.89 21.09 32.58
CA LYS A 5 -4.12 20.15 31.47
C LYS A 5 -5.48 19.44 31.52
N ASP A 6 -6.08 19.30 32.70
CA ASP A 6 -7.38 18.62 32.86
C ASP A 6 -8.58 19.52 32.52
N LEU A 7 -8.38 20.84 32.41
CA LEU A 7 -9.46 21.79 32.09
C LEU A 7 -9.81 21.79 30.58
N HIS A 8 -8.82 21.59 29.71
CA HIS A 8 -9.01 21.64 28.25
C HIS A 8 -9.73 20.41 27.69
N THR A 9 -9.63 19.26 28.35
CA THR A 9 -10.32 18.02 27.95
C THR A 9 -11.81 18.05 28.33
N SER A 10 -12.19 18.79 29.38
CA SER A 10 -13.57 18.94 29.85
C SER A 10 -14.44 19.84 28.96
N GLU A 11 -13.85 20.86 28.30
CA GLU A 11 -14.61 21.76 27.42
C GLU A 11 -14.86 21.14 26.04
N ILE A 12 -13.91 20.37 25.50
CA ILE A 12 -14.04 19.72 24.19
C ILE A 12 -15.12 18.62 24.20
N LEU A 13 -15.30 17.90 25.31
CA LEU A 13 -16.36 16.89 25.45
C LEU A 13 -17.76 17.49 25.62
N LYS A 14 -17.89 18.72 26.13
CA LYS A 14 -19.19 19.40 26.27
C LYS A 14 -19.69 20.00 24.96
N GLU A 15 -18.78 20.43 24.08
CA GLU A 15 -19.13 20.93 22.74
C GLU A 15 -19.61 19.79 21.82
N TYR A 16 -19.12 18.56 22.03
CA TYR A 16 -19.48 17.38 21.22
C TYR A 16 -20.87 16.81 21.57
N VAL A 17 -21.29 16.88 22.84
CA VAL A 17 -22.61 16.37 23.28
C VAL A 17 -23.75 17.34 22.93
N LYS A 18 -23.47 18.63 22.72
CA LYS A 18 -24.51 19.65 22.44
C LYS A 18 -25.00 19.66 20.98
N GLN A 19 -24.33 18.96 20.06
CA GLN A 19 -24.72 18.91 18.65
C GLN A 19 -25.56 17.69 18.25
N GLU A 20 -25.73 16.69 19.11
CA GLU A 20 -26.54 15.49 18.81
C GLU A 20 -27.99 15.55 19.36
N GLU A 21 -28.35 16.53 20.21
CA GLU A 21 -29.63 16.50 20.95
C GLU A 21 -30.69 17.55 20.53
N ALA A 22 -30.59 18.12 19.32
CA ALA A 22 -31.60 19.05 18.82
C ALA A 22 -32.12 18.66 17.42
N VAL A 23 -32.70 17.47 17.31
CA VAL A 23 -33.57 17.11 16.18
C VAL A 23 -34.84 16.44 16.71
N GLN A 24 -35.87 17.23 17.02
CA GLN A 24 -37.29 16.92 16.76
C GLN A 24 -38.20 18.05 17.29
N GLU A 25 -38.71 18.90 16.40
CA GLU A 25 -40.16 19.09 16.12
C GLU A 25 -40.42 20.31 15.20
N THR A 26 -40.89 19.98 13.99
CA THR A 26 -41.89 20.66 13.12
C THR A 26 -42.08 22.18 13.13
N ALA A 27 -41.86 22.83 11.97
CA ALA A 27 -42.93 23.43 11.12
C ALA A 27 -42.39 24.06 9.82
N SER A 28 -43.19 23.94 8.75
CA SER A 28 -42.94 24.20 7.33
C SER A 28 -42.46 25.60 6.91
N SER A 29 -41.62 25.68 5.86
CA SER A 29 -42.00 26.19 4.51
C SER A 29 -40.82 26.16 3.51
N THR A 30 -41.01 25.42 2.43
CA THR A 30 -40.65 25.65 1.01
C THR A 30 -39.31 26.35 0.66
N SER A 31 -38.36 25.60 0.09
CA SER A 31 -37.94 25.71 -1.33
C SER A 31 -36.82 24.71 -1.64
N SER A 32 -36.89 24.10 -2.82
CA SER A 32 -36.16 22.93 -3.29
C SER A 32 -34.65 23.14 -3.37
N GLU A 33 -33.86 22.22 -2.79
CA GLU A 33 -32.54 21.85 -3.31
C GLU A 33 -32.15 20.45 -2.80
N THR A 34 -31.58 19.70 -3.73
CA THR A 34 -31.37 18.25 -3.74
C THR A 34 -30.65 17.67 -2.53
N ALA A 35 -31.18 16.57 -2.00
CA ALA A 35 -30.53 15.73 -1.00
C ALA A 35 -29.23 15.13 -1.57
N THR A 36 -28.07 15.65 -1.14
CA THR A 36 -26.78 15.03 -1.41
C THR A 36 -26.63 13.81 -0.49
N LYS A 37 -27.09 12.67 -0.99
CA LYS A 37 -26.66 11.33 -0.55
C LYS A 37 -25.15 11.36 -0.39
N ALA A 38 -24.63 11.16 0.82
CA ALA A 38 -23.19 11.01 1.04
C ALA A 38 -22.67 9.92 0.09
N LEU A 39 -21.84 10.30 -0.88
CA LEU A 39 -21.22 9.34 -1.79
C LEU A 39 -20.34 8.39 -0.97
N PRO A 40 -20.25 7.10 -1.35
CA PRO A 40 -19.24 6.21 -0.79
C PRO A 40 -17.87 6.88 -0.98
N LYS A 41 -17.02 6.82 0.05
CA LYS A 41 -15.63 7.28 0.04
C LYS A 41 -15.00 6.79 -1.27
N GLN A 42 -14.88 7.70 -2.23
CA GLN A 42 -14.43 7.35 -3.56
C GLN A 42 -13.01 6.83 -3.39
N SER A 43 -12.80 5.53 -3.63
CA SER A 43 -11.46 4.97 -3.76
C SER A 43 -10.77 5.83 -4.81
N GLN A 44 -9.87 6.71 -4.37
CA GLN A 44 -9.09 7.50 -5.28
C GLN A 44 -8.32 6.51 -6.15
N ALA A 45 -8.52 6.61 -7.46
CA ALA A 45 -7.89 5.72 -8.42
C ALA A 45 -6.38 5.87 -8.34
N MET A 46 -5.66 4.78 -8.58
CA MET A 46 -4.20 4.77 -8.70
C MET A 46 -3.75 5.83 -9.72
N ASN A 47 -2.96 6.81 -9.26
CA ASN A 47 -2.32 7.77 -10.14
C ASN A 47 -0.97 7.22 -10.58
N TYR A 48 -0.97 6.62 -11.77
CA TYR A 48 0.16 5.88 -12.31
C TYR A 48 1.42 6.73 -12.51
N GLU A 49 1.27 8.00 -12.89
CA GLU A 49 2.41 8.91 -13.07
C GLU A 49 3.08 9.29 -11.74
N GLU A 50 2.30 9.40 -10.65
CA GLU A 50 2.86 9.59 -9.31
C GLU A 50 3.69 8.35 -8.89
N VAL A 51 3.13 7.16 -9.08
CA VAL A 51 3.75 5.88 -8.70
C VAL A 51 5.11 5.70 -9.39
N LYS A 52 5.22 6.06 -10.68
CA LYS A 52 6.48 6.01 -11.45
C LYS A 52 7.61 6.85 -10.86
N THR A 53 7.28 7.86 -10.05
CA THR A 53 8.25 8.75 -9.41
C THR A 53 8.51 8.41 -7.94
N GLY A 54 7.92 7.32 -7.42
CA GLY A 54 8.01 6.94 -6.01
C GLY A 54 7.06 7.73 -5.10
N ASN A 55 6.07 8.43 -5.67
CA ASN A 55 4.98 9.03 -4.92
C ASN A 55 3.78 8.09 -4.93
N TYR A 56 3.39 7.57 -3.76
CA TYR A 56 2.29 6.62 -3.62
C TYR A 56 1.06 7.24 -2.93
N ALA A 57 0.95 8.57 -2.89
CA ALA A 57 -0.13 9.26 -2.18
C ALA A 57 -1.53 8.87 -2.68
N SER A 58 -1.72 8.69 -3.99
CA SER A 58 -2.98 8.16 -4.56
C SER A 58 -3.34 6.76 -4.05
N LEU A 59 -2.35 5.99 -3.59
CA LEU A 59 -2.50 4.64 -3.04
C LEU A 59 -2.69 4.60 -1.52
N ASN A 60 -2.68 5.76 -0.84
CA ASN A 60 -2.81 5.86 0.63
C ASN A 60 -3.95 4.98 1.17
N GLY A 61 -3.61 4.08 2.08
CA GLY A 61 -4.56 3.12 2.64
C GLY A 61 -3.88 1.84 3.12
N THR A 62 -4.70 0.88 3.53
CA THR A 62 -4.26 -0.49 3.76
C THR A 62 -4.69 -1.32 2.56
N TRP A 63 -3.77 -2.10 2.02
CA TRP A 63 -4.03 -3.06 0.96
C TRP A 63 -3.83 -4.45 1.55
N GLN A 64 -4.69 -5.40 1.19
CA GLN A 64 -4.64 -6.75 1.71
C GLN A 64 -4.93 -7.76 0.59
N ASN A 65 -4.21 -8.87 0.60
CA ASN A 65 -4.44 -9.98 -0.31
C ASN A 65 -5.32 -11.08 0.34
N GLY A 66 -5.69 -12.10 -0.43
CA GLY A 66 -6.51 -13.23 0.04
C GLY A 66 -5.83 -14.11 1.10
N GLU A 67 -4.51 -14.03 1.22
CA GLU A 67 -3.70 -14.74 2.22
C GLU A 67 -3.60 -13.99 3.57
N GLY A 68 -4.15 -12.78 3.65
CA GLY A 68 -4.11 -11.95 4.86
C GLY A 68 -2.86 -11.07 5.01
N ARG A 69 -1.95 -11.08 4.03
CA ARG A 69 -0.78 -10.20 3.98
C ARG A 69 -1.21 -8.77 3.66
N LYS A 70 -0.48 -7.79 4.18
CA LYS A 70 -0.87 -6.37 4.13
C LYS A 70 0.25 -5.49 3.59
N ILE A 71 -0.14 -4.44 2.89
CA ILE A 71 0.68 -3.29 2.55
C ILE A 71 0.02 -2.05 3.13
N VAL A 72 0.72 -1.31 3.99
CA VAL A 72 0.26 -0.01 4.49
C VAL A 72 0.99 1.08 3.72
N ILE A 73 0.23 1.93 3.02
CA ILE A 73 0.77 2.97 2.16
C ILE A 73 0.44 4.35 2.74
N ARG A 74 1.49 5.17 2.89
CA ARG A 74 1.47 6.55 3.38
C ARG A 74 2.47 7.40 2.58
N ASP A 75 1.93 8.22 1.69
CA ASP A 75 2.63 9.15 0.82
C ASP A 75 3.73 8.45 0.01
N GLN A 76 4.99 8.56 0.38
CA GLN A 76 6.11 7.91 -0.33
C GLN A 76 6.50 6.55 0.26
N THR A 77 5.82 6.11 1.31
CA THR A 77 6.18 4.90 2.05
C THR A 77 5.17 3.78 1.81
N MET A 78 5.68 2.58 1.49
CA MET A 78 4.92 1.33 1.51
C MET A 78 5.53 0.38 2.54
N GLN A 79 4.73 -0.12 3.47
CA GLN A 79 5.16 -1.07 4.50
C GLN A 79 4.50 -2.42 4.27
N PHE A 80 5.30 -3.43 3.97
CA PHE A 80 4.86 -4.80 3.69
C PHE A 80 4.92 -5.63 4.98
N SER A 81 3.84 -6.35 5.29
CA SER A 81 3.87 -7.35 6.38
C SER A 81 4.71 -8.56 6.00
N ASP A 82 4.79 -8.86 4.69
CA ASP A 82 5.57 -9.93 4.10
C ASP A 82 5.77 -9.61 2.61
N ILE A 83 7.00 -9.65 2.12
CA ILE A 83 7.34 -9.26 0.74
C ILE A 83 7.86 -10.40 -0.14
N LEU A 84 8.27 -11.51 0.48
CA LEU A 84 9.03 -12.59 -0.16
C LEU A 84 8.54 -13.97 0.31
N ASP A 85 7.23 -14.18 0.21
CA ASP A 85 6.58 -15.45 0.56
C ASP A 85 7.15 -16.08 1.84
N HIS A 86 6.99 -15.39 2.98
CA HIS A 86 7.44 -15.78 4.32
C HIS A 86 8.87 -15.40 4.70
N LYS A 87 9.45 -14.36 4.08
CA LYS A 87 10.79 -13.85 4.42
C LYS A 87 10.83 -12.39 4.87
N GLY A 88 9.82 -11.98 5.63
CA GLY A 88 9.91 -10.82 6.53
C GLY A 88 9.28 -9.55 5.98
N THR A 89 9.20 -8.56 6.87
CA THR A 89 8.69 -7.23 6.57
C THR A 89 9.66 -6.48 5.66
N ALA A 90 9.13 -5.58 4.85
CA ALA A 90 9.94 -4.64 4.08
C ALA A 90 9.32 -3.26 4.07
N THR A 91 10.16 -2.25 3.87
CA THR A 91 9.72 -0.88 3.67
C THR A 91 10.26 -0.39 2.33
N VAL A 92 9.41 0.20 1.51
CA VAL A 92 9.82 0.96 0.33
C VAL A 92 9.59 2.44 0.59
N ILE A 93 10.61 3.26 0.41
CA ILE A 93 10.52 4.73 0.44
C ILE A 93 10.94 5.25 -0.93
N GLY A 94 10.02 5.88 -1.66
CA GLY A 94 10.30 6.32 -3.03
C GLY A 94 10.54 5.12 -3.94
N GLN A 95 11.79 4.85 -4.32
CA GLN A 95 12.17 3.64 -5.09
C GLN A 95 13.29 2.86 -4.41
N GLU A 96 13.52 3.10 -3.11
CA GLU A 96 14.49 2.38 -2.31
C GLU A 96 13.76 1.40 -1.40
N ILE A 97 14.25 0.17 -1.35
CA ILE A 97 13.72 -0.89 -0.50
C ILE A 97 14.69 -1.20 0.64
N ASP A 98 14.12 -1.47 1.80
CA ASP A 98 14.76 -1.98 3.01
C ASP A 98 14.07 -3.29 3.42
N ILE A 99 14.85 -4.35 3.63
CA ILE A 99 14.38 -5.67 4.07
C ILE A 99 15.20 -6.08 5.30
N PRO A 100 14.81 -5.65 6.51
CA PRO A 100 15.60 -5.85 7.73
C PRO A 100 15.99 -7.31 8.02
N GLY A 101 15.16 -8.27 7.59
CA GLY A 101 15.47 -9.69 7.73
C GLY A 101 16.62 -10.20 6.87
N LEU A 102 17.09 -9.40 5.90
CA LEU A 102 18.19 -9.69 4.99
C LEU A 102 19.37 -8.73 5.16
N ASP A 103 19.31 -7.82 6.13
CA ASP A 103 20.35 -6.85 6.39
C ASP A 103 21.38 -7.35 7.42
N GLY A 104 22.59 -6.83 7.29
CA GLY A 104 23.62 -6.96 8.30
C GLY A 104 23.37 -6.02 9.50
N GLN A 105 24.27 -6.06 10.47
CA GLN A 105 24.21 -5.19 11.65
C GLN A 105 24.33 -3.70 11.33
N ASP A 106 24.83 -3.35 10.14
CA ASP A 106 24.95 -2.00 9.63
C ASP A 106 23.68 -1.47 8.93
N GLY A 107 22.61 -2.28 8.88
CA GLY A 107 21.35 -1.92 8.23
C GLY A 107 21.45 -1.87 6.71
N ARG A 108 22.39 -2.61 6.12
CA ARG A 108 22.57 -2.76 4.67
C ARG A 108 22.42 -4.22 4.27
N PRO A 109 22.09 -4.52 3.00
CA PRO A 109 21.98 -5.90 2.56
C PRO A 109 23.27 -6.67 2.84
N GLN A 110 23.14 -7.80 3.53
CA GLN A 110 24.26 -8.64 3.88
C GLN A 110 24.89 -9.25 2.62
N ASP A 111 26.20 -9.56 2.69
CA ASP A 111 26.85 -10.36 1.67
C ASP A 111 26.51 -11.84 1.87
N VAL A 112 26.02 -12.48 0.82
CA VAL A 112 25.61 -13.89 0.81
C VAL A 112 26.39 -14.68 -0.25
N PRO A 113 26.64 -15.98 -0.03
CA PRO A 113 27.28 -16.82 -1.03
C PRO A 113 26.49 -16.86 -2.34
N TYR A 114 27.21 -16.85 -3.46
CA TYR A 114 26.66 -16.92 -4.80
C TYR A 114 27.47 -17.88 -5.69
N LEU A 115 27.02 -18.06 -6.93
CA LEU A 115 27.57 -19.01 -7.88
C LEU A 115 29.10 -18.88 -8.03
N GLY A 116 29.77 -20.02 -8.13
CA GLY A 116 31.22 -20.07 -8.35
C GLY A 116 32.07 -19.67 -7.13
N GLY A 117 31.51 -19.72 -5.92
CA GLY A 117 32.24 -19.36 -4.69
C GLY A 117 32.41 -17.85 -4.50
N THR A 118 31.63 -17.04 -5.22
CA THR A 118 31.59 -15.59 -5.08
C THR A 118 30.61 -15.17 -3.99
N THR A 119 30.61 -13.89 -3.62
CA THR A 119 29.62 -13.30 -2.73
C THR A 119 28.88 -12.18 -3.47
N THR A 120 27.61 -12.00 -3.17
CA THR A 120 26.76 -10.91 -3.69
C THR A 120 25.91 -10.33 -2.57
N LYS A 121 25.27 -9.19 -2.81
CA LYS A 121 24.29 -8.63 -1.87
C LYS A 121 23.02 -9.49 -1.84
N ALA A 122 22.44 -9.65 -0.65
CA ALA A 122 21.20 -10.39 -0.46
C ALA A 122 20.02 -9.80 -1.26
N TYR A 123 20.05 -8.48 -1.50
CA TYR A 123 19.15 -7.78 -2.42
C TYR A 123 19.78 -6.46 -2.89
N GLU A 124 19.24 -5.87 -3.97
CA GLU A 124 19.57 -4.50 -4.38
C GLU A 124 18.59 -3.50 -3.73
N GLN A 125 19.09 -2.50 -3.01
CA GLN A 125 18.25 -1.50 -2.33
C GLN A 125 17.57 -0.55 -3.31
N GLN A 126 18.25 -0.14 -4.38
CA GLN A 126 17.63 0.69 -5.41
C GLN A 126 16.79 -0.21 -6.32
N LEU A 127 15.46 -0.02 -6.29
CA LEU A 127 14.55 -0.74 -7.16
C LEU A 127 14.74 -0.30 -8.60
N LYS A 128 14.71 -1.26 -9.51
CA LYS A 128 14.71 -1.04 -10.96
C LYS A 128 13.27 -0.93 -11.45
N SER A 129 12.96 0.15 -12.14
CA SER A 129 11.66 0.33 -12.76
C SER A 129 11.55 -0.43 -14.08
N GLY A 130 10.34 -0.90 -14.37
CA GLY A 130 9.97 -1.54 -15.62
C GLY A 130 8.52 -1.20 -15.97
N GLU A 131 8.18 -1.30 -17.25
CA GLU A 131 6.82 -1.09 -17.71
C GLU A 131 6.52 -2.00 -18.91
N LYS A 132 5.41 -2.72 -18.83
CA LYS A 132 4.95 -3.62 -19.90
C LYS A 132 3.42 -3.72 -19.83
N ASP A 133 2.74 -3.61 -20.98
CA ASP A 133 1.28 -3.79 -21.09
C ASP A 133 0.45 -2.94 -20.09
N GLY A 134 0.90 -1.71 -19.83
CA GLY A 134 0.25 -0.79 -18.90
C GLY A 134 0.42 -1.14 -17.41
N VAL A 135 1.34 -2.05 -17.09
CA VAL A 135 1.74 -2.42 -15.73
C VAL A 135 3.12 -1.82 -15.44
N PHE A 136 3.22 -1.07 -14.36
CA PHE A 136 4.49 -0.55 -13.85
C PHE A 136 5.00 -1.51 -12.79
N THR A 137 6.29 -1.78 -12.83
CA THR A 137 6.96 -2.70 -11.91
C THR A 137 8.17 -2.07 -11.26
N LEU A 138 8.37 -2.37 -9.99
CA LEU A 138 9.61 -2.14 -9.28
C LEU A 138 10.24 -3.49 -8.94
N GLY A 139 11.48 -3.71 -9.36
CA GLY A 139 12.18 -4.97 -9.19
C GLY A 139 13.46 -4.84 -8.37
N SER A 140 13.76 -5.86 -7.56
CA SER A 140 15.08 -6.05 -6.95
C SER A 140 15.61 -7.44 -7.28
N THR A 141 16.92 -7.53 -7.51
CA THR A 141 17.59 -8.82 -7.66
C THR A 141 17.78 -9.44 -6.28
N ILE A 142 17.40 -10.69 -6.09
CA ILE A 142 17.79 -11.51 -4.95
C ILE A 142 18.56 -12.73 -5.47
N PRO A 143 19.50 -13.32 -4.72
CA PRO A 143 20.21 -14.51 -5.20
C PRO A 143 19.23 -15.60 -5.66
N SER A 144 19.38 -16.02 -6.92
CA SER A 144 18.55 -17.06 -7.56
C SER A 144 17.07 -16.71 -7.76
N ALA A 145 16.63 -15.46 -7.58
CA ALA A 145 15.25 -15.04 -7.81
C ALA A 145 15.15 -13.53 -8.12
N VAL A 146 13.93 -13.04 -8.37
CA VAL A 146 13.64 -11.61 -8.45
C VAL A 146 12.49 -11.27 -7.50
N LEU A 147 12.63 -10.17 -6.79
CA LEU A 147 11.51 -9.50 -6.14
C LEU A 147 10.87 -8.56 -7.15
N THR A 148 9.55 -8.63 -7.33
CA THR A 148 8.80 -7.71 -8.19
C THR A 148 7.57 -7.20 -7.45
N ILE A 149 7.41 -5.87 -7.44
CA ILE A 149 6.20 -5.17 -7.01
C ILE A 149 5.55 -4.60 -8.27
N SER A 150 4.34 -5.03 -8.59
CA SER A 150 3.59 -4.58 -9.77
C SER A 150 2.39 -3.73 -9.38
N PHE A 151 2.18 -2.65 -10.12
CA PHE A 151 1.09 -1.70 -9.93
C PHE A 151 0.17 -1.76 -11.15
N LEU A 152 -1.07 -2.17 -10.92
CA LEU A 152 -2.06 -2.38 -11.98
C LEU A 152 -3.28 -1.49 -11.70
N PRO A 153 -3.42 -0.38 -12.41
CA PRO A 153 -4.64 0.44 -12.33
C PRO A 153 -5.88 -0.34 -12.73
N LYS A 154 -7.05 0.13 -12.30
CA LYS A 154 -8.34 -0.32 -12.80
C LYS A 154 -8.36 -0.32 -14.33
N GLY A 155 -8.85 -1.42 -14.90
CA GLY A 155 -8.85 -1.68 -16.35
C GLY A 155 -7.64 -2.47 -16.83
N THR A 156 -6.60 -2.62 -16.00
CA THR A 156 -5.38 -3.35 -16.33
C THR A 156 -5.33 -4.70 -15.63
N MET A 157 -4.99 -5.74 -16.40
CA MET A 157 -4.65 -7.08 -15.90
C MET A 157 -3.19 -7.44 -16.13
N GLY A 158 -2.55 -6.86 -17.15
CA GLY A 158 -1.23 -7.32 -17.60
C GLY A 158 -1.30 -8.81 -17.94
N ASP A 159 -0.34 -9.56 -17.41
CA ASP A 159 -0.25 -11.01 -17.59
C ASP A 159 -0.97 -11.81 -16.47
N LEU A 160 -1.74 -11.15 -15.58
CA LEU A 160 -2.55 -11.82 -14.57
C LEU A 160 -3.60 -12.73 -15.20
N THR A 161 -3.69 -13.96 -14.69
CA THR A 161 -4.77 -14.89 -15.04
C THR A 161 -6.01 -14.71 -14.14
N ASP A 162 -5.83 -14.18 -12.93
CA ASP A 162 -6.88 -13.94 -11.95
C ASP A 162 -6.81 -12.51 -11.35
N GLY A 163 -7.96 -12.01 -10.92
CA GLY A 163 -8.13 -10.71 -10.27
C GLY A 163 -9.30 -9.88 -10.82
N ASP A 164 -9.75 -8.88 -10.07
CA ASP A 164 -10.81 -7.97 -10.50
C ASP A 164 -10.24 -6.84 -11.36
N VAL A 165 -10.49 -6.91 -12.67
CA VAL A 165 -10.11 -5.87 -13.62
C VAL A 165 -10.75 -4.51 -13.28
N ASN A 166 -11.86 -4.49 -12.54
CA ASN A 166 -12.58 -3.25 -12.19
C ASN A 166 -12.00 -2.54 -10.97
N GLN A 167 -10.92 -3.05 -10.38
CA GLN A 167 -10.24 -2.48 -9.23
C GLN A 167 -8.76 -2.24 -9.52
N ASP A 168 -8.20 -1.25 -8.84
CA ASP A 168 -6.75 -1.12 -8.72
C ASP A 168 -6.20 -2.33 -7.95
N LYS A 169 -5.03 -2.81 -8.36
CA LYS A 169 -4.38 -3.99 -7.80
C LYS A 169 -2.91 -3.72 -7.56
N ILE A 170 -2.36 -4.34 -6.53
CA ILE A 170 -0.91 -4.44 -6.32
C ILE A 170 -0.57 -5.93 -6.25
N ILE A 171 0.58 -6.30 -6.83
CA ILE A 171 1.17 -7.64 -6.69
C ILE A 171 2.55 -7.44 -6.08
N SER A 172 2.94 -8.30 -5.15
CA SER A 172 4.32 -8.36 -4.65
C SER A 172 4.72 -9.81 -4.55
N VAL A 173 5.72 -10.23 -5.34
CA VAL A 173 6.18 -11.62 -5.38
C VAL A 173 7.68 -11.72 -5.47
N GLY A 174 8.24 -12.70 -4.76
CA GLY A 174 9.61 -13.16 -4.95
C GLY A 174 9.59 -14.45 -5.78
N THR A 175 9.96 -14.39 -7.05
CA THR A 175 9.84 -15.56 -7.94
C THR A 175 11.16 -15.87 -8.67
N GLN A 176 11.39 -17.15 -8.94
CA GLN A 176 12.42 -17.61 -9.89
C GLN A 176 11.91 -17.63 -11.33
N ASP A 177 10.58 -17.56 -11.49
CA ASP A 177 9.85 -17.66 -12.76
C ASP A 177 9.37 -16.27 -13.23
N SER A 178 8.39 -16.24 -14.15
CA SER A 178 7.75 -14.98 -14.56
C SER A 178 6.92 -14.41 -13.41
N ALA A 179 7.08 -13.12 -13.12
CA ALA A 179 6.36 -12.37 -12.09
C ALA A 179 4.83 -12.28 -12.29
N THR A 180 4.29 -13.02 -13.25
CA THR A 180 2.95 -12.83 -13.81
C THR A 180 2.01 -14.02 -13.62
N LEU A 181 2.54 -15.19 -13.29
CA LEU A 181 1.75 -16.35 -12.85
C LEU A 181 1.60 -16.28 -11.33
N VAL A 182 0.67 -15.43 -10.87
CA VAL A 182 0.35 -15.30 -9.44
C VAL A 182 -1.09 -15.73 -9.20
N ASP A 183 -1.31 -16.46 -8.09
CA ASP A 183 -2.64 -16.88 -7.65
C ASP A 183 -3.52 -15.65 -7.33
N ALA A 184 -4.83 -15.75 -7.55
CA ALA A 184 -5.82 -14.75 -7.15
C ALA A 184 -5.64 -14.28 -5.69
N ALA A 185 -5.28 -15.20 -4.78
CA ALA A 185 -5.05 -14.93 -3.37
C ALA A 185 -3.83 -14.03 -3.11
N ALA A 186 -2.87 -13.95 -4.04
CA ALA A 186 -1.70 -13.11 -3.93
C ALA A 186 -1.95 -11.65 -4.34
N VAL A 187 -3.09 -11.36 -4.99
CA VAL A 187 -3.44 -10.02 -5.46
C VAL A 187 -3.95 -9.15 -4.30
N TYR A 188 -3.32 -8.00 -4.09
CA TYR A 188 -3.70 -7.04 -3.07
C TYR A 188 -4.76 -6.08 -3.59
N TYR A 189 -5.82 -5.90 -2.79
CA TYR A 189 -6.85 -4.88 -2.99
C TYR A 189 -6.88 -3.93 -1.81
N LYS A 190 -7.33 -2.69 -2.06
CA LYS A 190 -7.50 -1.69 -1.00
C LYS A 190 -8.62 -2.12 -0.05
N VAL A 191 -8.32 -2.14 1.25
CA VAL A 191 -9.29 -2.39 2.32
C VAL A 191 -9.83 -1.05 2.81
N ASN A 192 -11.15 -0.95 2.95
CA ASN A 192 -11.85 0.26 3.39
C ASN A 192 -11.65 0.56 4.87
#